data_AF-A0A246N9V0-F1
#
_entry.id   AF-A0A246N9V0-F1
#
_cell.length_a   1.000
_cell.length_b   1.000
_cell.length_c   1.000
_cell.angle_alpha   90.00
_cell.angle_beta   90.00
_cell.angle_gamma   90.00
#
_symmetry.space_group_name_H-M   'P 1'
#
loop_
_entity.id
_entity.type
_entity.pdbx_description
1 polymer ?
#
loop_
_entity_poly.entity_id
_entity_poly.type
_entity_poly.pdbx_seq_one_letter_code
_entity_poly.pdbx_strand_id
1 'polypeptide(L)'
;SDVNSMNMSSCQAAQGIIGGLWPVSQVSNQKICQDIAGESNIFSDWAASRQGCTVGGQGDSVTSRAPDKDKDQVLKNKNLIWDALGRNHLFDGNRQLKELVMSVVGSIIFNKDGQVTILTPLVDNRDIITVLMRGGTAKIYGCDEQDLCLGPTVTSVTVSSDVALVTQVRNLMISIDSKLSADTGLSDREKGFINTTSVPVLKYLTNSRSMGMSPTYLIQVADFIAQDMMIQYLQELVKQASQSLAGKNFPEQAAGELRNNVMTATSLLAQMKLQSTADQNALDGIDRNMQYLQQQVSTIISTSYQGNYQWGTGND
;
A
#
# COMPACT_ATOMS: atom_id res chain seq x y z
N SER A 1 -12.84 19.67 22.42
CA SER A 1 -11.48 20.21 22.50
C SER A 1 -10.51 19.06 22.40
N ASP A 2 -9.46 19.23 21.61
CA ASP A 2 -8.36 18.27 21.34
C ASP A 2 -8.66 17.04 20.49
N VAL A 3 -8.83 17.27 19.18
CA VAL A 3 -8.47 16.32 18.13
C VAL A 3 -7.72 17.08 17.03
N ASN A 4 -6.61 17.73 17.40
CA ASN A 4 -5.66 18.30 16.44
C ASN A 4 -4.23 18.39 17.03
N SER A 5 -3.89 17.50 17.96
CA SER A 5 -2.57 17.46 18.63
C SER A 5 -1.57 16.51 17.97
N MET A 6 -2.00 15.67 17.02
CA MET A 6 -1.10 14.72 16.33
C MET A 6 -0.21 15.38 15.28
N ASN A 7 -0.66 16.46 14.63
CA ASN A 7 0.13 17.12 13.59
C ASN A 7 1.24 18.03 14.14
N MET A 8 1.13 18.47 15.41
CA MET A 8 2.18 19.24 16.08
C MET A 8 3.27 18.33 16.68
N SER A 9 2.99 17.03 16.83
CA SER A 9 3.91 16.03 17.40
C SER A 9 4.83 15.38 16.37
N SER A 10 4.45 15.29 15.09
CA SER A 10 5.22 14.59 14.05
C SER A 10 6.56 15.27 13.73
N CYS A 11 6.59 16.60 13.66
CA CYS A 11 7.84 17.36 13.47
C CYS A 11 8.80 17.21 14.66
N GLN A 12 8.27 17.23 15.89
CA GLN A 12 9.07 17.04 17.10
C GLN A 12 9.57 15.60 17.24
N ALA A 13 8.73 14.62 16.86
CA ALA A 13 9.12 13.21 16.79
C ALA A 13 10.23 13.00 15.75
N ALA A 14 10.09 13.59 14.55
CA ALA A 14 11.11 13.54 13.52
C ALA A 14 12.43 14.19 13.99
N GLN A 15 12.38 15.33 14.68
CA GLN A 15 13.56 15.95 15.29
C GLN A 15 14.21 15.06 16.35
N GLY A 16 13.43 14.37 17.18
CA GLY A 16 13.92 13.39 18.16
C GLY A 16 14.63 12.21 17.50
N ILE A 17 14.04 11.64 16.45
CA ILE A 17 14.64 10.54 15.68
C ILE A 17 15.93 11.01 14.99
N ILE A 18 15.93 12.19 14.35
CA ILE A 18 17.15 12.78 13.77
C ILE A 18 18.24 12.96 14.83
N GLY A 19 17.88 13.46 16.01
CA GLY A 19 18.80 13.64 17.14
C GLY A 19 19.38 12.33 17.67
N GLY A 20 18.64 11.22 17.57
CA GLY A 20 19.12 9.89 17.94
C GLY A 20 19.97 9.22 16.86
N LEU A 21 19.54 9.31 15.60
CA LEU A 21 20.20 8.64 14.47
C LEU A 21 21.47 9.35 14.00
N TRP A 22 21.53 10.68 14.05
CA TRP A 22 22.67 11.43 13.54
C TRP A 22 23.98 11.12 14.30
N PRO A 23 24.05 11.18 15.63
CA PRO A 23 25.29 10.90 16.34
C PRO A 23 25.71 9.44 16.16
N VAL A 24 24.72 8.54 16.15
CA VAL A 24 24.99 7.11 16.03
C VAL A 24 25.43 6.73 14.62
N SER A 25 24.88 7.35 13.57
CA SER A 25 25.36 7.12 12.20
C SER A 25 26.80 7.62 12.02
N GLN A 26 27.18 8.74 12.62
CA GLN A 26 28.56 9.26 12.56
C GLN A 26 29.54 8.32 13.26
N VAL A 27 29.23 7.89 14.49
CA VAL A 27 30.06 6.96 15.26
C VAL A 27 30.10 5.58 14.58
N SER A 28 28.97 5.11 14.06
CA SER A 28 28.87 3.84 13.34
C SER A 28 29.70 3.88 12.05
N ASN A 29 29.57 4.91 11.22
CA ASN A 29 30.36 5.08 10.00
C ASN A 29 31.86 5.16 10.30
N GLN A 30 32.27 5.83 11.37
CA GLN A 30 33.67 5.86 11.82
C GLN A 30 34.16 4.46 12.21
N LYS A 31 33.36 3.71 12.98
CA LYS A 31 33.69 2.35 13.41
C LYS A 31 33.79 1.41 12.22
N ILE A 32 32.82 1.45 11.31
CA ILE A 32 32.78 0.65 10.08
C ILE A 32 33.98 0.98 9.20
N CYS A 33 34.35 2.25 9.06
CA CYS A 33 35.57 2.64 8.35
C CYS A 33 36.82 2.00 8.97
N GLN A 34 36.95 2.05 10.30
CA GLN A 34 38.10 1.45 10.98
C GLN A 34 38.14 -0.07 10.81
N ASP A 35 36.98 -0.73 10.84
CA ASP A 35 36.87 -2.17 10.67
C ASP A 35 37.22 -2.59 9.24
N ILE A 36 36.66 -1.93 8.21
CA ILE A 36 37.01 -2.17 6.81
C ILE A 36 38.51 -1.94 6.59
N ALA A 37 39.05 -0.86 7.14
CA ALA A 37 40.45 -0.52 6.93
C ALA A 37 41.42 -1.48 7.63
N GLY A 38 41.02 -2.02 8.78
CA GLY A 38 41.75 -3.09 9.48
C GLY A 38 41.73 -4.40 8.71
N GLU A 39 40.56 -4.82 8.20
CA GLU A 39 40.44 -6.04 7.39
C GLU A 39 41.19 -5.92 6.05
N SER A 40 41.18 -4.73 5.46
CA SER A 40 41.73 -4.48 4.12
C SER A 40 43.17 -3.95 4.14
N ASN A 41 43.82 -3.88 5.31
CA ASN A 41 45.17 -3.32 5.50
C ASN A 41 45.37 -1.95 4.81
N ILE A 42 44.38 -1.06 4.86
CA ILE A 42 44.41 0.23 4.15
C ILE A 42 45.36 1.23 4.85
N PHE A 43 45.54 1.11 6.17
CA PHE A 43 46.42 1.98 6.95
C PHE A 43 47.58 1.20 7.57
N SER A 44 48.69 1.90 7.85
CA SER A 44 49.91 1.35 8.45
C SER A 44 49.71 0.82 9.87
N ASP A 45 48.78 1.41 10.62
CA ASP A 45 48.54 1.12 12.02
C ASP A 45 47.16 1.62 12.47
N TRP A 46 46.76 1.26 13.69
CA TRP A 46 45.48 1.64 14.28
C TRP A 46 45.31 3.17 14.43
N ALA A 47 46.37 3.91 14.75
CA ALA A 47 46.29 5.36 14.91
C ALA A 47 46.10 6.06 13.56
N ALA A 48 46.80 5.60 12.52
CA ALA A 48 46.60 6.04 11.14
C ALA A 48 45.19 5.72 10.64
N SER A 49 44.63 4.55 10.98
CA SER A 49 43.23 4.21 10.70
C SER A 49 42.25 5.13 11.40
N ARG A 50 42.46 5.40 12.70
CA ARG A 50 41.60 6.32 13.45
C ARG A 50 41.67 7.72 12.88
N GLN A 51 42.85 8.22 12.54
CA GLN A 51 43.03 9.52 11.93
C GLN A 51 42.38 9.58 10.54
N GLY A 52 42.66 8.61 9.67
CA GLY A 52 42.13 8.55 8.31
C GLY A 52 40.60 8.45 8.24
N CYS A 53 40.01 7.64 9.12
CA CYS A 53 38.55 7.47 9.24
C CYS A 53 37.84 8.59 10.01
N THR A 54 38.56 9.56 10.58
CA THR A 54 37.97 10.72 11.27
C THR A 54 38.33 12.03 10.58
N VAL A 55 39.38 12.69 11.06
CA VAL A 55 39.81 14.02 10.67
C VAL A 55 40.67 14.02 9.39
N GLY A 56 41.13 12.84 8.96
CA GLY A 56 42.00 12.66 7.79
C GLY A 56 41.26 12.55 6.45
N GLY A 57 39.92 12.59 6.44
CA GLY A 57 39.12 12.66 5.22
C GLY A 57 39.13 11.41 4.33
N GLN A 58 39.68 10.29 4.80
CA GLN A 58 39.73 9.02 4.04
C GLN A 58 38.54 8.09 4.32
N GLY A 59 37.58 8.52 5.14
CA GLY A 59 36.39 7.72 5.49
C GLY A 59 35.61 7.23 4.27
N ASP A 60 35.43 8.08 3.27
CA ASP A 60 34.63 7.77 2.08
C ASP A 60 35.35 6.83 1.11
N SER A 61 36.66 7.03 0.94
CA SER A 61 37.47 6.17 0.08
C SER A 61 37.65 4.76 0.67
N VAL A 62 37.58 4.63 1.99
CA VAL A 62 37.57 3.35 2.69
C VAL A 62 36.19 2.69 2.61
N THR A 63 35.12 3.39 2.98
CA THR A 63 33.76 2.83 3.03
C THR A 63 33.20 2.50 1.65
N SER A 64 33.63 3.19 0.59
CA SER A 64 33.31 2.81 -0.80
C SER A 64 33.91 1.47 -1.23
N ARG A 65 34.93 0.96 -0.51
CA ARG A 65 35.51 -0.37 -0.70
C ARG A 65 34.93 -1.42 0.25
N ALA A 66 33.85 -1.09 0.97
CA ALA A 66 33.20 -2.02 1.88
C ALA A 66 32.85 -3.33 1.15
N PRO A 67 33.17 -4.51 1.73
CA PRO A 67 32.69 -5.78 1.21
C PRO A 67 31.16 -5.84 1.35
N ASP A 68 30.51 -6.71 0.57
CA ASP A 68 29.04 -6.77 0.52
C ASP A 68 28.37 -6.96 1.87
N LYS A 69 29.03 -7.65 2.82
CA LYS A 69 28.56 -7.83 4.20
C LYS A 69 28.40 -6.52 5.00
N ASP A 70 29.19 -5.50 4.66
CA ASP A 70 29.28 -4.24 5.42
C ASP A 70 28.67 -3.05 4.65
N LYS A 71 28.37 -3.21 3.35
CA LYS A 71 27.78 -2.15 2.53
C LYS A 71 26.48 -1.60 3.09
N ASP A 72 25.64 -2.46 3.66
CA ASP A 72 24.38 -2.04 4.27
C ASP A 72 24.60 -1.21 5.55
N GLN A 73 25.66 -1.53 6.30
CA GLN A 73 26.01 -0.84 7.55
C GLN A 73 26.51 0.60 7.31
N VAL A 74 27.09 0.88 6.13
CA VAL A 74 27.49 2.23 5.74
C VAL A 74 26.26 3.10 5.45
N LEU A 75 25.93 3.99 6.39
CA LEU A 75 24.80 4.91 6.31
C LEU A 75 25.24 6.27 5.75
N LYS A 76 25.59 6.27 4.46
CA LYS A 76 26.02 7.46 3.73
C LYS A 76 25.58 7.36 2.27
N ASN A 77 25.11 8.47 1.70
CA ASN A 77 24.57 8.51 0.33
C ASN A 77 23.51 7.43 0.09
N LYS A 78 22.58 7.29 1.02
CA LYS A 78 21.63 6.17 1.01
C LYS A 78 20.24 6.60 1.47
N ASN A 79 19.24 6.30 0.65
CA ASN A 79 17.84 6.28 1.04
C ASN A 79 17.48 4.83 1.38
N LEU A 80 17.16 4.57 2.65
CA LEU A 80 17.10 3.20 3.15
C LEU A 80 15.94 2.39 2.57
N ILE A 81 14.75 2.97 2.43
CA ILE A 81 13.63 2.26 1.79
C ILE A 81 13.92 2.05 0.30
N TRP A 82 14.50 3.04 -0.38
CA TRP A 82 14.80 2.96 -1.81
C TRP A 82 15.82 1.85 -2.10
N ASP A 83 16.88 1.79 -1.31
CA ASP A 83 17.92 0.76 -1.37
C ASP A 83 17.37 -0.64 -1.00
N ALA A 84 16.50 -0.73 0.00
CA ALA A 84 15.84 -1.99 0.35
C ALA A 84 14.98 -2.50 -0.83
N LEU A 85 14.11 -1.65 -1.39
CA LEU A 85 13.24 -1.99 -2.52
C LEU A 85 14.02 -2.38 -3.78
N GLY A 86 15.26 -1.90 -3.95
CA GLY A 86 16.15 -2.30 -5.03
C GLY A 86 16.53 -3.78 -5.05
N ARG A 87 16.29 -4.53 -3.97
CA ARG A 87 16.53 -5.98 -3.92
C ARG A 87 15.41 -6.83 -4.50
N ASN A 88 14.22 -6.26 -4.66
CA ASN A 88 13.02 -7.02 -5.00
C ASN A 88 12.62 -6.73 -6.45
N HIS A 89 12.66 -7.80 -7.27
CA HIS A 89 12.36 -7.75 -8.70
C HIS A 89 10.99 -7.16 -9.05
N LEU A 90 10.03 -7.18 -8.11
CA LEU A 90 8.74 -6.51 -8.26
C LEU A 90 8.89 -5.01 -8.60
N PHE A 91 9.95 -4.38 -8.10
CA PHE A 91 10.19 -2.95 -8.26
C PHE A 91 11.20 -2.61 -9.37
N ASP A 92 11.73 -3.61 -10.07
CA ASP A 92 12.72 -3.40 -11.13
C ASP A 92 12.10 -2.64 -12.30
N GLY A 93 12.77 -1.58 -12.76
CA GLY A 93 12.29 -0.73 -13.85
C GLY A 93 11.00 0.05 -13.54
N ASN A 94 10.46 -0.03 -12.32
CA ASN A 94 9.22 0.62 -11.93
C ASN A 94 9.44 1.65 -10.82
N ARG A 95 9.98 2.81 -11.23
CA ARG A 95 10.28 3.93 -10.35
C ARG A 95 9.04 4.43 -9.60
N GLN A 96 7.91 4.57 -10.30
CA GLN A 96 6.66 5.08 -9.73
C GLN A 96 6.14 4.15 -8.62
N LEU A 97 6.31 2.84 -8.77
CA LEU A 97 5.94 1.88 -7.73
C LEU A 97 6.84 2.02 -6.49
N LYS A 98 8.15 2.24 -6.67
CA LYS A 98 9.05 2.53 -5.54
C LYS A 98 8.68 3.84 -4.84
N GLU A 99 8.39 4.89 -5.60
CA GLU A 99 7.93 6.19 -5.09
C GLU A 99 6.62 6.06 -4.32
N LEU A 100 5.67 5.25 -4.81
CA LEU A 100 4.43 4.95 -4.10
C LEU A 100 4.69 4.25 -2.77
N VAL A 101 5.50 3.18 -2.76
CA VAL A 101 5.82 2.45 -1.52
C VAL A 101 6.58 3.34 -0.54
N MET A 102 7.54 4.14 -1.00
CA MET A 102 8.24 5.13 -0.18
C MET A 102 7.27 6.18 0.38
N SER A 103 6.26 6.59 -0.37
CA SER A 103 5.21 7.51 0.11
C SER A 103 4.30 6.87 1.14
N VAL A 104 4.06 5.56 1.02
CA VAL A 104 3.21 4.81 1.94
C VAL A 104 3.92 4.47 3.25
N VAL A 105 5.18 4.06 3.17
CA VAL A 105 5.96 3.60 4.32
C VAL A 105 6.80 4.72 4.92
N GLY A 106 7.18 5.73 4.14
CA GLY A 106 8.23 6.67 4.54
C GLY A 106 9.63 6.08 4.32
N SER A 107 10.65 6.85 4.71
CA SER A 107 12.06 6.48 4.58
C SER A 107 12.96 7.28 5.51
N ILE A 108 14.22 6.85 5.61
CA ILE A 108 15.31 7.59 6.24
C ILE A 108 16.40 7.76 5.19
N ILE A 109 16.87 8.98 5.03
CA ILE A 109 17.86 9.34 4.02
C ILE A 109 19.10 9.88 4.73
N PHE A 110 20.25 9.31 4.39
CA PHE A 110 21.58 9.80 4.77
C PHE A 110 22.23 10.40 3.53
N ASN A 111 22.42 11.71 3.52
CA ASN A 111 23.09 12.37 2.40
C ASN A 111 24.62 12.17 2.44
N LYS A 112 25.33 12.81 1.51
CA LYS A 112 26.80 12.77 1.41
C LYS A 112 27.54 13.36 2.61
N ASP A 113 26.87 14.13 3.45
CA ASP A 113 27.47 14.76 4.63
C ASP A 113 27.09 13.98 5.91
N GLY A 114 26.34 12.87 5.75
CA GLY A 114 25.80 12.08 6.86
C GLY A 114 24.60 12.73 7.54
N GLN A 115 24.05 13.80 6.95
CA GLN A 115 22.84 14.44 7.43
C GLN A 115 21.62 13.56 7.19
N VAL A 116 20.83 13.42 8.25
CA VAL A 116 19.65 12.57 8.29
C VAL A 116 18.42 13.38 7.91
N THR A 117 17.66 12.88 6.93
CA THR A 117 16.33 13.37 6.57
C THR A 117 15.33 12.24 6.74
N ILE A 118 14.21 12.51 7.42
CA ILE A 118 13.15 11.52 7.64
C ILE A 118 11.98 11.88 6.75
N LEU A 119 11.58 10.93 5.91
CA LEU A 119 10.32 10.99 5.20
C LEU A 119 9.26 10.28 6.03
N THR A 120 8.31 11.05 6.53
CA THR A 120 7.14 10.49 7.21
C THR A 120 6.18 9.90 6.18
N PRO A 121 5.49 8.79 6.48
CA PRO A 121 4.38 8.30 5.65
C PRO A 121 3.42 9.44 5.25
N LEU A 122 3.09 9.57 3.96
CA LEU A 122 2.13 10.55 3.46
C LEU A 122 0.67 10.09 3.61
N VAL A 123 0.45 8.88 4.12
CA VAL A 123 -0.86 8.22 4.17
C VAL A 123 -1.76 8.73 5.29
N ASP A 124 -1.33 9.75 6.04
CA ASP A 124 -2.15 10.40 7.06
C ASP A 124 -3.40 11.08 6.48
N ASN A 125 -3.42 11.35 5.17
CA ASN A 125 -4.64 11.70 4.44
C ASN A 125 -4.97 10.58 3.46
N ARG A 126 -6.21 10.07 3.53
CA ARG A 126 -6.81 9.04 2.67
C ARG A 126 -6.77 9.35 1.16
N ASP A 127 -6.13 10.44 0.77
CA ASP A 127 -6.06 11.04 -0.55
C ASP A 127 -5.34 10.15 -1.57
N ILE A 128 -4.19 9.54 -1.23
CA ILE A 128 -3.46 8.69 -2.19
C ILE A 128 -4.32 7.51 -2.65
N ILE A 129 -4.92 6.81 -1.68
CA ILE A 129 -5.75 5.64 -1.96
C ILE A 129 -7.05 6.08 -2.66
N THR A 130 -7.67 7.17 -2.21
CA THR A 130 -8.88 7.72 -2.85
C THR A 130 -8.63 8.12 -4.31
N VAL A 131 -7.50 8.77 -4.59
CA VAL A 131 -7.13 9.21 -5.94
C VAL A 131 -6.81 8.02 -6.84
N LEU A 132 -6.10 7.01 -6.34
CA LEU A 132 -5.87 5.77 -7.11
C LEU A 132 -7.19 5.03 -7.41
N MET A 133 -8.18 5.11 -6.51
CA MET A 133 -9.47 4.46 -6.68
C MET A 133 -10.45 5.22 -7.58
N ARG A 134 -10.59 6.54 -7.41
CA ARG A 134 -11.65 7.36 -8.03
C ARG A 134 -11.14 8.41 -9.01
N GLY A 135 -9.82 8.58 -9.11
CA GLY A 135 -9.21 9.67 -9.85
C GLY A 135 -9.06 10.94 -9.01
N GLY A 136 -8.35 11.92 -9.54
CA GLY A 136 -8.00 13.17 -8.86
C GLY A 136 -6.49 13.36 -8.76
N THR A 137 -6.05 14.20 -7.82
CA THR A 137 -4.64 14.52 -7.64
C THR A 137 -4.21 14.19 -6.22
N ALA A 138 -3.17 13.37 -6.08
CA ALA A 138 -2.57 13.01 -4.80
C ALA A 138 -1.13 13.49 -4.72
N LYS A 139 -0.67 13.74 -3.50
CA LYS A 139 0.73 14.05 -3.21
C LYS A 139 1.49 12.77 -2.91
N ILE A 140 2.62 12.57 -3.58
CA ILE A 140 3.57 11.49 -3.32
C ILE A 140 4.99 12.07 -3.21
N TYR A 141 5.91 11.32 -2.62
CA TYR A 141 7.33 11.63 -2.75
C TYR A 141 7.82 11.21 -4.13
N GLY A 142 8.20 12.19 -4.94
CA GLY A 142 8.89 11.97 -6.22
C GLY A 142 10.38 12.15 -6.02
N CYS A 143 11.17 11.19 -6.53
CA CYS A 143 12.62 11.24 -6.43
C CYS A 143 13.24 12.31 -7.35
N ASP A 144 14.40 12.81 -6.97
CA ASP A 144 15.24 13.66 -7.82
C ASP A 144 15.91 12.87 -8.95
N GLU A 145 16.28 11.62 -8.68
CA GLU A 145 16.91 10.70 -9.63
C GLU A 145 16.41 9.24 -9.46
N GLN A 146 16.96 8.27 -10.20
CA GLN A 146 16.45 6.89 -10.26
C GLN A 146 17.17 5.89 -9.34
N ASP A 147 18.43 6.11 -9.05
CA ASP A 147 19.36 5.19 -8.41
C ASP A 147 19.31 5.29 -6.88
N LEU A 148 19.55 6.47 -6.29
CA LEU A 148 19.70 6.64 -4.84
C LEU A 148 18.52 7.33 -4.16
N CYS A 149 17.79 8.18 -4.88
CA CYS A 149 16.70 9.03 -4.41
C CYS A 149 17.04 9.78 -3.10
N LEU A 150 18.08 10.63 -3.12
CA LEU A 150 18.56 11.33 -1.92
C LEU A 150 17.83 12.64 -1.62
N GLY A 151 17.18 13.25 -2.62
CA GLY A 151 16.46 14.52 -2.46
C GLY A 151 15.00 14.46 -2.91
N PRO A 152 14.18 13.50 -2.45
CA PRO A 152 12.80 13.40 -2.87
C PRO A 152 11.99 14.61 -2.43
N THR A 153 11.10 15.06 -3.30
CA THR A 153 10.22 16.20 -3.06
C THR A 153 8.77 15.76 -3.16
N VAL A 154 7.87 16.51 -2.53
CA VAL A 154 6.44 16.24 -2.65
C VAL A 154 5.98 16.66 -4.04
N THR A 155 5.61 15.68 -4.86
CA THR A 155 5.10 15.86 -6.22
C THR A 155 3.63 15.46 -6.29
N SER A 156 2.92 16.02 -7.26
CA SER A 156 1.52 15.72 -7.50
C SER A 156 1.39 14.67 -8.61
N VAL A 157 0.68 13.58 -8.34
CA VAL A 157 0.28 12.60 -9.35
C VAL A 157 -1.22 12.73 -9.58
N THR A 158 -1.60 12.85 -10.86
CA THR A 158 -3.00 12.92 -11.28
C THR A 158 -3.40 11.62 -11.95
N VAL A 159 -4.49 11.03 -11.46
CA VAL A 159 -5.14 9.85 -12.05
C VAL A 159 -6.45 10.32 -12.68
N SER A 160 -6.64 10.06 -13.98
CA SER A 160 -7.92 10.32 -14.61
C SER A 160 -9.00 9.41 -14.02
N SER A 161 -10.19 9.96 -13.78
CA SER A 161 -11.36 9.20 -13.32
C SER A 161 -11.70 8.03 -14.25
N ASP A 162 -11.39 8.14 -15.55
CA ASP A 162 -11.73 7.12 -16.55
C ASP A 162 -10.86 5.86 -16.42
N VAL A 163 -9.63 6.03 -15.94
CA VAL A 163 -8.68 4.92 -15.70
C VAL A 163 -8.59 4.51 -14.24
N ALA A 164 -9.33 5.20 -13.37
CA ALA A 164 -9.37 4.90 -11.95
C ALA A 164 -9.95 3.50 -11.69
N LEU A 165 -9.47 2.84 -10.63
CA LEU A 165 -9.78 1.44 -10.37
C LEU A 165 -11.30 1.19 -10.25
N VAL A 166 -12.03 2.09 -9.59
CA VAL A 166 -13.49 1.99 -9.44
C VAL A 166 -14.18 1.99 -10.79
N THR A 167 -13.76 2.86 -11.72
CA THR A 167 -14.33 2.95 -13.06
C THR A 167 -14.04 1.68 -13.86
N GLN A 168 -12.82 1.14 -13.75
CA GLN A 168 -12.44 -0.11 -14.41
C GLN A 168 -13.25 -1.30 -13.88
N VAL A 169 -13.39 -1.42 -12.55
CA VAL A 169 -14.18 -2.47 -11.90
C VAL A 169 -15.65 -2.36 -12.29
N ARG A 170 -16.21 -1.15 -12.30
CA ARG A 170 -17.59 -0.91 -12.72
C ARG A 170 -17.82 -1.33 -14.17
N ASN A 171 -16.93 -0.95 -15.08
CA ASN A 171 -17.03 -1.33 -16.48
C ASN A 171 -16.93 -2.86 -16.67
N LEU A 172 -16.07 -3.54 -15.91
CA LEU A 172 -16.01 -5.01 -15.89
C LEU A 172 -17.31 -5.63 -15.39
N MET A 173 -17.87 -5.13 -14.28
CA MET A 173 -19.14 -5.63 -13.75
C MET A 173 -20.30 -5.43 -14.73
N ILE A 174 -20.39 -4.27 -15.38
CA ILE A 174 -21.41 -4.00 -16.41
C ILE A 174 -21.23 -4.92 -17.62
N SER A 175 -19.98 -5.14 -18.05
CA SER A 175 -19.69 -6.06 -19.16
C SER A 175 -20.09 -7.50 -18.83
N ILE A 176 -19.72 -8.00 -17.63
CA ILE A 176 -20.13 -9.33 -17.16
C ILE A 176 -21.65 -9.42 -17.07
N ASP A 177 -22.32 -8.39 -16.55
CA ASP A 177 -23.77 -8.36 -16.45
C ASP A 177 -24.46 -8.45 -17.83
N SER A 178 -24.00 -7.66 -18.79
CA SER A 178 -24.49 -7.69 -20.18
C SER A 178 -24.29 -9.07 -20.80
N LYS A 179 -23.10 -9.67 -20.65
CA LYS A 179 -22.78 -10.98 -21.23
C LYS A 179 -23.59 -12.12 -20.65
N LEU A 180 -23.78 -12.12 -19.34
CA LEU A 180 -24.67 -13.04 -18.66
C LEU A 180 -26.14 -12.85 -19.07
N SER A 181 -26.55 -11.67 -19.59
CA SER A 181 -27.91 -11.45 -20.11
C SER A 181 -28.07 -11.93 -21.54
N ALA A 182 -27.03 -11.76 -22.35
CA ALA A 182 -26.96 -12.20 -23.73
C ALA A 182 -26.55 -13.68 -23.88
N ASP A 183 -26.31 -14.39 -22.78
CA ASP A 183 -25.77 -15.76 -22.73
C ASP A 183 -24.48 -15.91 -23.56
N THR A 184 -23.57 -14.96 -23.39
CA THR A 184 -22.28 -14.92 -24.10
C THR A 184 -21.11 -15.20 -23.16
N GLY A 185 -20.07 -15.84 -23.70
CA GLY A 185 -18.89 -16.24 -22.94
C GLY A 185 -18.10 -15.06 -22.36
N LEU A 186 -17.61 -15.23 -21.12
CA LEU A 186 -16.71 -14.27 -20.48
C LEU A 186 -15.32 -14.28 -21.13
N SER A 187 -14.72 -13.10 -21.23
CA SER A 187 -13.32 -12.91 -21.61
C SER A 187 -12.38 -13.34 -20.49
N ASP A 188 -11.12 -13.57 -20.81
CA ASP A 188 -10.14 -14.01 -19.81
C ASP A 188 -9.85 -12.93 -18.75
N ARG A 189 -9.97 -11.64 -19.11
CA ARG A 189 -9.90 -10.53 -18.15
C ARG A 189 -11.05 -10.57 -17.14
N GLU A 190 -12.27 -10.87 -17.59
CA GLU A 190 -13.44 -10.98 -16.73
C GLU A 190 -13.37 -12.22 -15.82
N LYS A 191 -12.93 -13.36 -16.37
CA LYS A 191 -12.67 -14.58 -15.58
C LYS A 191 -11.58 -14.34 -14.53
N GLY A 192 -10.48 -13.69 -14.92
CA GLY A 192 -9.39 -13.33 -14.03
C GLY A 192 -9.86 -12.40 -12.90
N PHE A 193 -10.68 -11.40 -13.23
CA PHE A 193 -11.29 -10.51 -12.25
C PHE A 193 -12.12 -11.29 -11.21
N ILE A 194 -13.03 -12.15 -11.66
CA ILE A 194 -13.88 -12.97 -10.78
C ILE A 194 -13.05 -13.89 -9.88
N ASN A 195 -11.97 -14.49 -10.41
CA ASN A 195 -11.14 -15.43 -9.66
C ASN A 195 -10.18 -14.75 -8.67
N THR A 196 -9.84 -13.49 -8.90
CA THR A 196 -8.85 -12.76 -8.09
C THR A 196 -9.50 -12.00 -6.93
N THR A 197 -10.77 -11.62 -7.07
CA THR A 197 -11.50 -10.91 -6.02
C THR A 197 -12.04 -11.87 -4.95
N SER A 198 -11.94 -11.46 -3.68
CA SER A 198 -12.58 -12.17 -2.56
C SER A 198 -14.09 -11.99 -2.51
N VAL A 199 -14.64 -11.10 -3.35
CA VAL A 199 -16.05 -10.76 -3.38
C VAL A 199 -16.76 -11.68 -4.39
N PRO A 200 -17.87 -12.35 -4.04
CA PRO A 200 -18.56 -13.25 -4.97
C PRO A 200 -19.34 -12.46 -6.04
N VAL A 201 -18.63 -11.88 -7.03
CA VAL A 201 -19.17 -10.98 -8.06
C VAL A 201 -20.37 -11.60 -8.77
N LEU A 202 -20.26 -12.86 -9.20
CA LEU A 202 -21.33 -13.55 -9.91
C LEU A 202 -22.60 -13.64 -9.06
N LYS A 203 -22.49 -13.91 -7.76
CA LYS A 203 -23.64 -13.96 -6.84
C LYS A 203 -24.36 -12.61 -6.79
N TYR A 204 -23.63 -11.51 -6.66
CA TYR A 204 -24.23 -10.18 -6.64
C TYR A 204 -24.92 -9.83 -7.97
N LEU A 205 -24.31 -10.19 -9.10
CA LEU A 205 -24.90 -9.95 -10.43
C LEU A 205 -26.18 -10.78 -10.65
N THR A 206 -26.15 -12.08 -10.32
CA THR A 206 -27.32 -12.95 -10.48
C THR A 206 -28.46 -12.54 -9.54
N ASN A 207 -28.12 -12.19 -8.29
CA ASN A 207 -29.11 -11.71 -7.33
C ASN A 207 -29.73 -10.41 -7.84
N SER A 208 -28.92 -9.39 -8.16
CA SER A 208 -29.39 -8.12 -8.70
C SER A 208 -30.41 -8.29 -9.84
N ARG A 209 -30.19 -9.25 -10.75
CA ARG A 209 -31.15 -9.54 -11.82
C ARG A 209 -32.41 -10.26 -11.41
N SER A 210 -32.29 -11.33 -10.61
CA SER A 210 -33.47 -12.03 -10.10
C SER A 210 -34.43 -11.10 -9.34
N MET A 211 -33.89 -9.98 -8.87
CA MET A 211 -34.55 -8.96 -8.08
C MET A 211 -34.99 -7.72 -8.87
N GLY A 212 -34.65 -7.61 -10.17
CA GLY A 212 -34.96 -6.43 -10.99
C GLY A 212 -34.32 -5.14 -10.48
N MET A 213 -33.15 -5.23 -9.83
CA MET A 213 -32.53 -4.09 -9.15
C MET A 213 -31.95 -3.05 -10.13
N SER A 214 -31.94 -1.80 -9.66
CA SER A 214 -31.36 -0.65 -10.35
C SER A 214 -29.83 -0.75 -10.47
N PRO A 215 -29.22 -0.18 -11.53
CA PRO A 215 -27.77 -0.05 -11.69
C PRO A 215 -27.03 0.56 -10.48
N THR A 216 -27.72 1.28 -9.59
CA THR A 216 -27.14 1.89 -8.39
C THR A 216 -26.59 0.88 -7.38
N TYR A 217 -27.20 -0.30 -7.25
CA TYR A 217 -26.67 -1.36 -6.37
C TYR A 217 -25.34 -1.93 -6.90
N LEU A 218 -25.28 -2.16 -8.21
CA LEU A 218 -24.06 -2.61 -8.89
C LEU A 218 -22.91 -1.61 -8.74
N ILE A 219 -23.22 -0.30 -8.73
CA ILE A 219 -22.24 0.74 -8.49
C ILE A 219 -21.65 0.65 -7.08
N GLN A 220 -22.49 0.44 -6.04
CA GLN A 220 -22.01 0.31 -4.66
C GLN A 220 -21.15 -0.95 -4.48
N VAL A 221 -21.55 -2.06 -5.09
CA VAL A 221 -20.77 -3.31 -5.07
C VAL A 221 -19.44 -3.13 -5.80
N ALA A 222 -19.43 -2.44 -6.95
CA ALA A 222 -18.20 -2.13 -7.69
C ALA A 222 -17.23 -1.26 -6.89
N ASP A 223 -17.74 -0.22 -6.23
CA ASP A 223 -16.95 0.66 -5.37
C ASP A 223 -16.31 -0.13 -4.22
N PHE A 224 -17.06 -1.03 -3.58
CA PHE A 224 -16.56 -1.91 -2.52
C PHE A 224 -15.47 -2.87 -3.05
N ILE A 225 -15.71 -3.56 -4.17
CA ILE A 225 -14.74 -4.49 -4.76
C ILE A 225 -13.44 -3.76 -5.09
N ALA A 226 -13.51 -2.57 -5.69
CA ALA A 226 -12.34 -1.78 -6.03
C ALA A 226 -11.54 -1.37 -4.78
N GLN A 227 -12.23 -0.95 -3.72
CA GLN A 227 -11.58 -0.61 -2.45
C GLN A 227 -10.89 -1.81 -1.82
N ASP A 228 -11.56 -2.95 -1.81
CA ASP A 228 -11.01 -4.19 -1.28
C ASP A 228 -9.75 -4.63 -2.02
N MET A 229 -9.80 -4.62 -3.36
CA MET A 229 -8.66 -4.94 -4.22
C MET A 229 -7.47 -3.99 -4.02
N MET A 230 -7.74 -2.68 -3.91
CA MET A 230 -6.69 -1.68 -3.69
C MET A 230 -5.99 -1.89 -2.35
N ILE A 231 -6.77 -2.10 -1.28
CA ILE A 231 -6.20 -2.33 0.05
C ILE A 231 -5.34 -3.59 0.05
N GLN A 232 -5.80 -4.68 -0.57
CA GLN A 232 -5.03 -5.91 -0.69
C GLN A 232 -3.72 -5.70 -1.46
N TYR A 233 -3.77 -4.96 -2.57
CA TYR A 233 -2.57 -4.64 -3.35
C TYR A 233 -1.56 -3.83 -2.53
N LEU A 234 -2.01 -2.79 -1.83
CA LEU A 234 -1.14 -1.97 -0.98
C LEU A 234 -0.58 -2.78 0.21
N GLN A 235 -1.38 -3.67 0.81
CA GLN A 235 -0.92 -4.57 1.87
C GLN A 235 0.20 -5.48 1.37
N GLU A 236 0.06 -6.04 0.17
CA GLU A 236 1.13 -6.86 -0.42
C GLU A 236 2.37 -6.00 -0.72
N LEU A 237 2.23 -4.78 -1.25
CA LEU A 237 3.38 -3.89 -1.46
C LEU A 237 4.11 -3.55 -0.15
N VAL A 238 3.40 -3.22 0.92
CA VAL A 238 4.01 -2.92 2.23
C VAL A 238 4.67 -4.17 2.83
N LYS A 239 4.07 -5.34 2.65
CA LYS A 239 4.66 -6.62 3.06
C LYS A 239 5.94 -6.92 2.27
N GLN A 240 5.94 -6.71 0.96
CA GLN A 240 7.14 -6.85 0.11
C GLN A 240 8.23 -5.85 0.51
N ALA A 241 7.86 -4.63 0.87
CA ALA A 241 8.79 -3.64 1.43
C ALA A 241 9.40 -4.11 2.77
N SER A 242 8.57 -4.65 3.67
CA SER A 242 9.00 -5.23 4.95
C SER A 242 10.00 -6.37 4.75
N GLN A 243 9.72 -7.28 3.81
CA GLN A 243 10.63 -8.37 3.45
C GLN A 243 11.94 -7.86 2.86
N SER A 244 11.87 -6.85 2.00
CA SER A 244 13.05 -6.22 1.39
C SER A 244 13.94 -5.55 2.45
N LEU A 245 13.32 -4.89 3.44
CA LEU A 245 13.99 -4.31 4.60
C LEU A 245 14.64 -5.38 5.48
N ALA A 246 13.94 -6.49 5.74
CA ALA A 246 14.47 -7.60 6.53
C ALA A 246 15.67 -8.29 5.86
N GLY A 247 15.78 -8.21 4.53
CA GLY A 247 16.93 -8.71 3.78
C GLY A 247 18.15 -7.80 3.80
N LYS A 248 18.08 -6.63 4.45
CA LYS A 248 19.17 -5.65 4.57
C LYS A 248 19.76 -5.68 5.97
N ASN A 249 21.08 -5.53 6.08
CA ASN A 249 21.80 -5.48 7.34
C ASN A 249 22.05 -4.02 7.78
N PHE A 250 20.98 -3.23 7.91
CA PHE A 250 21.08 -1.85 8.40
C PHE A 250 21.35 -1.82 9.91
N PRO A 251 22.01 -0.76 10.44
CA PRO A 251 22.17 -0.58 11.89
C PRO A 251 20.81 -0.58 12.61
N GLU A 252 20.74 -1.23 13.77
CA GLU A 252 19.47 -1.55 14.46
C GLU A 252 18.61 -0.32 14.74
N GLN A 253 19.22 0.83 15.03
CA GLN A 253 18.45 2.06 15.26
C GLN A 253 17.71 2.52 14.00
N ALA A 254 18.36 2.52 12.85
CA ALA A 254 17.73 2.91 11.59
C ALA A 254 16.75 1.82 11.11
N ALA A 255 17.11 0.55 11.28
CA ALA A 255 16.24 -0.57 10.95
C ALA A 255 14.96 -0.59 11.81
N GLY A 256 15.09 -0.32 13.12
CA GLY A 256 13.97 -0.24 14.06
C GLY A 256 12.96 0.85 13.68
N GLU A 257 13.45 2.04 13.34
CA GLU A 257 12.58 3.13 12.88
C GLU A 257 11.85 2.79 11.57
N LEU A 258 12.54 2.17 10.61
CA LEU A 258 11.89 1.72 9.37
C LEU A 258 10.87 0.60 9.61
N ARG A 259 11.14 -0.32 10.55
CA ARG A 259 10.17 -1.35 10.96
C ARG A 259 8.94 -0.71 11.59
N ASN A 260 9.11 0.33 12.43
CA ASN A 260 7.99 1.09 13.01
C ASN A 260 7.14 1.80 11.94
N ASN A 261 7.80 2.39 10.95
CA ASN A 261 7.16 3.00 9.79
C ASN A 261 6.32 1.98 8.99
N VAL A 262 6.89 0.82 8.69
CA VAL A 262 6.18 -0.29 8.06
C VAL A 262 4.99 -0.73 8.91
N MET A 263 5.17 -0.92 10.23
CA MET A 263 4.09 -1.32 11.13
C MET A 263 2.94 -0.31 11.14
N THR A 264 3.25 0.98 11.17
CA THR A 264 2.26 2.06 11.09
C THR A 264 1.47 1.97 9.78
N ALA A 265 2.15 1.81 8.63
CA ALA A 265 1.50 1.64 7.33
C ALA A 265 0.61 0.38 7.29
N THR A 266 1.08 -0.75 7.84
CA THR A 266 0.27 -1.98 7.91
C THR A 266 -0.97 -1.83 8.79
N SER A 267 -0.85 -1.14 9.94
CA SER A 267 -1.97 -0.89 10.84
C SER A 267 -3.02 0.00 10.18
N LEU A 268 -2.59 1.03 9.47
CA LEU A 268 -3.49 1.90 8.71
C LEU A 268 -4.25 1.12 7.63
N LEU A 269 -3.55 0.31 6.83
CA LEU A 269 -4.19 -0.53 5.82
C LEU A 269 -5.14 -1.56 6.43
N ALA A 270 -4.80 -2.13 7.60
CA ALA A 270 -5.68 -3.03 8.33
C ALA A 270 -6.96 -2.32 8.82
N GLN A 271 -6.84 -1.09 9.33
CA GLN A 271 -8.01 -0.28 9.71
C GLN A 271 -8.91 0.02 8.50
N MET A 272 -8.31 0.36 7.35
CA MET A 272 -9.06 0.55 6.11
C MET A 272 -9.76 -0.73 5.64
N LYS A 273 -9.11 -1.88 5.78
CA LYS A 273 -9.71 -3.19 5.49
C LYS A 273 -10.92 -3.45 6.38
N LEU A 274 -10.80 -3.20 7.69
CA LEU A 274 -11.91 -3.36 8.64
C LEU A 274 -13.10 -2.47 8.26
N GLN A 275 -12.85 -1.21 7.88
CA GLN A 275 -13.90 -0.33 7.38
C GLN A 275 -14.55 -0.89 6.13
N SER A 276 -13.74 -1.36 5.17
CA SER A 276 -14.24 -1.96 3.93
C SER A 276 -15.10 -3.20 4.21
N THR A 277 -14.71 -4.08 5.14
CA THR A 277 -15.51 -5.25 5.55
C THR A 277 -16.83 -4.84 6.23
N ALA A 278 -16.85 -3.74 6.98
CA ALA A 278 -18.10 -3.22 7.54
C ALA A 278 -19.06 -2.78 6.43
N ASP A 279 -18.56 -2.11 5.40
CA ASP A 279 -19.33 -1.73 4.22
C ASP A 279 -19.85 -2.97 3.47
N GLN A 280 -19.04 -4.04 3.39
CA GLN A 280 -19.47 -5.34 2.86
C GLN A 280 -20.64 -5.94 3.63
N ASN A 281 -20.53 -5.98 4.96
CA ASN A 281 -21.57 -6.55 5.81
C ASN A 281 -22.90 -5.79 5.67
N ALA A 282 -22.83 -4.48 5.44
CA ALA A 282 -24.01 -3.68 5.13
C ALA A 282 -24.64 -4.08 3.78
N LEU A 283 -23.82 -4.28 2.74
CA LEU A 283 -24.29 -4.76 1.43
C LEU A 283 -24.89 -6.17 1.51
N ASP A 284 -24.29 -7.07 2.29
CA ASP A 284 -24.81 -8.41 2.54
C ASP A 284 -26.11 -8.40 3.35
N GLY A 285 -26.23 -7.48 4.31
CA GLY A 285 -27.47 -7.25 5.04
C GLY A 285 -28.61 -6.83 4.12
N ILE A 286 -28.31 -5.94 3.15
CA ILE A 286 -29.26 -5.57 2.10
C ILE A 286 -29.63 -6.80 1.27
N ASP A 287 -28.66 -7.57 0.75
CA ASP A 287 -28.91 -8.79 -0.04
C ASP A 287 -29.81 -9.81 0.71
N ARG A 288 -29.54 -10.06 2.00
CA ARG A 288 -30.33 -10.99 2.81
C ARG A 288 -31.76 -10.48 3.04
N ASN A 289 -31.93 -9.23 3.46
CA ASN A 289 -33.26 -8.66 3.70
C ASN A 289 -34.10 -8.71 2.42
N MET A 290 -33.46 -8.46 1.29
CA MET A 290 -34.07 -8.51 -0.02
C MET A 290 -34.48 -9.95 -0.41
N GLN A 291 -33.68 -10.97 -0.14
CA GLN A 291 -34.07 -12.38 -0.32
C GLN A 291 -35.27 -12.78 0.55
N TYR A 292 -35.33 -12.30 1.80
CA TYR A 292 -36.48 -12.52 2.67
C TYR A 292 -37.77 -11.91 2.08
N LEU A 293 -37.71 -10.68 1.54
CA LEU A 293 -38.85 -10.06 0.86
C LEU A 293 -39.31 -10.88 -0.36
N GLN A 294 -38.39 -11.43 -1.15
CA GLN A 294 -38.77 -12.29 -2.28
C GLN A 294 -39.46 -13.58 -1.84
N GLN A 295 -38.96 -14.25 -0.80
CA GLN A 295 -39.60 -15.44 -0.27
C GLN A 295 -41.02 -15.13 0.23
N GLN A 296 -41.22 -13.98 0.88
CA GLN A 296 -42.54 -13.54 1.31
C GLN A 296 -43.45 -13.24 0.12
N VAL A 297 -43.00 -12.50 -0.89
CA VAL A 297 -43.79 -12.20 -2.09
C VAL A 297 -44.15 -13.48 -2.85
N SER A 298 -43.21 -14.40 -3.03
CA SER A 298 -43.46 -15.71 -3.65
C SER A 298 -44.48 -16.53 -2.86
N THR A 299 -44.41 -16.50 -1.53
CA THR A 299 -45.36 -17.20 -0.65
C THR A 299 -46.75 -16.56 -0.74
N ILE A 300 -46.84 -15.24 -0.71
CA ILE A 300 -48.10 -14.50 -0.83
C ILE A 300 -48.74 -14.74 -2.20
N ILE A 301 -47.97 -14.69 -3.29
CA ILE A 301 -48.45 -14.98 -4.64
C ILE A 301 -48.89 -16.45 -4.73
N SER A 302 -48.12 -17.40 -4.21
CA SER A 302 -48.52 -18.82 -4.20
C SER A 302 -49.83 -19.01 -3.41
N THR A 303 -49.99 -18.33 -2.27
CA THR A 303 -51.17 -18.44 -1.42
C THR A 303 -52.39 -17.78 -2.08
N SER A 304 -52.21 -16.63 -2.73
CA SER A 304 -53.29 -15.94 -3.45
C SER A 304 -53.70 -16.69 -4.72
N TYR A 305 -52.75 -17.29 -5.45
CA TYR A 305 -53.04 -18.20 -6.56
C TYR A 305 -53.82 -19.42 -6.06
N GLN A 306 -53.38 -20.08 -4.98
CA GLN A 306 -54.10 -21.23 -4.41
C GLN A 306 -55.51 -20.87 -3.91
N GLY A 307 -55.68 -19.69 -3.30
CA GLY A 307 -56.99 -19.19 -2.88
C GLY A 307 -57.93 -18.84 -4.04
N ASN A 308 -57.39 -18.35 -5.16
CA ASN A 308 -58.17 -18.04 -6.35
C ASN A 308 -58.56 -19.28 -7.17
N TYR A 309 -57.83 -20.39 -7.04
CA TYR A 309 -58.20 -21.67 -7.65
C TYR A 309 -59.29 -22.45 -6.89
N GLN A 310 -59.69 -22.03 -5.68
CA GLN A 310 -60.76 -22.69 -4.91
C GLN A 310 -62.19 -22.23 -5.27
N TRP A 311 -62.39 -21.40 -6.29
CA TRP A 311 -63.74 -21.03 -6.77
C TRP A 311 -64.12 -21.80 -8.03
N GLY A 312 -64.54 -23.05 -7.83
CA GLY A 312 -64.91 -23.94 -8.92
C GLY A 312 -65.59 -25.25 -8.51
N THR A 313 -66.34 -25.27 -7.42
CA THR A 313 -67.41 -26.27 -7.23
C THR A 313 -68.71 -25.52 -7.06
N GLY A 314 -69.23 -25.02 -8.19
CA GLY A 314 -70.66 -24.83 -8.32
C GLY A 314 -71.29 -26.21 -8.30
N ASN A 315 -72.03 -26.51 -7.23
CA ASN A 315 -73.05 -27.54 -7.28
C ASN A 315 -74.37 -26.83 -7.57
N ASP A 316 -74.91 -27.13 -8.75
CA ASP A 316 -76.35 -27.24 -8.97
C ASP A 316 -77.01 -28.14 -7.91
#